data_AF-A0A661R3H5-F1
#
_entry.id   AF-A0A661R3H5-F1
#
_cell.length_a   1.000
_cell.length_b   1.000
_cell.length_c   1.000
_cell.angle_alpha   90.00
_cell.angle_beta   90.00
_cell.angle_gamma   90.00
#
_symmetry.space_group_name_H-M   'P 1'
#
loop_
_entity.id
_entity.type
_entity.pdbx_description
1 polymer ?
#
loop_
_entity_poly.entity_id
_entity_poly.type
_entity_poly.pdbx_seq_one_letter_code
_entity_poly.pdbx_strand_id
1 'polypeptide(L)' 'MNHKYVVTDTLPRRFVEEPLPDGPSKGHCISKKDMAYMKRDYYKTRGWDENGVPLEKTLKRLRINYVRSGQ' A
#
# COMPACT_ATOMS: atom_id res chain seq x y z
N MET A 1 -13.03 -16.61 11.07
CA MET A 1 -11.65 -17.14 10.91
C MET A 1 -10.69 -15.96 10.80
N ASN A 2 -9.47 -16.11 11.31
CA ASN A 2 -8.64 -15.04 11.86
C ASN A 2 -8.09 -14.05 10.82
N HIS A 3 -8.59 -12.81 10.87
CA HIS A 3 -8.09 -11.65 10.11
C HIS A 3 -6.75 -11.16 10.69
N LYS A 4 -5.70 -11.97 10.62
CA LYS A 4 -4.36 -11.56 11.04
C LYS A 4 -3.59 -11.04 9.82
N TYR A 5 -3.29 -9.74 9.88
CA TYR A 5 -2.37 -8.98 9.01
C TYR A 5 -2.95 -8.36 7.73
N VAL A 6 -3.82 -7.35 7.88
CA VAL A 6 -3.86 -6.22 6.93
C VAL A 6 -2.73 -5.25 7.33
N VAL A 7 -1.48 -5.70 7.19
CA VAL A 7 -0.23 -4.97 7.44
C VAL A 7 0.81 -5.36 6.38
N THR A 8 0.45 -5.44 5.10
CA THR A 8 1.44 -5.85 4.07
C THR A 8 2.14 -4.64 3.43
N ASP A 9 1.44 -3.51 3.33
CA ASP A 9 1.92 -2.36 2.55
C ASP A 9 2.14 -1.14 3.45
N THR A 10 3.03 -1.26 4.43
CA THR A 10 3.39 -0.14 5.33
C THR A 10 4.90 0.02 5.43
N LEU A 11 5.35 1.26 5.62
CA LEU A 11 6.77 1.52 5.88
C LEU A 11 7.15 1.11 7.31
N PRO A 12 8.42 0.72 7.54
CA PRO A 12 8.94 0.50 8.88
C PRO A 12 8.75 1.72 9.79
N ARG A 13 8.63 1.45 11.09
CA ARG A 13 8.46 2.46 12.16
C ARG A 13 9.43 3.64 12.04
N ARG A 14 10.70 3.36 11.70
CA ARG A 14 11.76 4.36 11.49
C ARG A 14 11.34 5.49 10.55
N PHE A 15 10.56 5.21 9.50
CA PHE A 15 10.19 6.22 8.49
C PHE A 15 8.97 7.05 8.88
N VAL A 16 8.16 6.57 9.81
CA VAL A 16 6.84 7.15 10.14
C VAL A 16 6.79 7.75 11.55
N GLU A 17 7.70 7.36 12.44
CA GLU A 17 7.75 7.84 13.83
C GLU A 17 9.05 8.56 14.19
N GLU A 18 10.15 8.34 13.47
CA GLU A 18 11.45 8.95 13.78
C GLU A 18 11.77 10.01 12.70
N PRO A 19 11.58 11.31 12.98
CA PRO A 19 11.91 12.36 12.02
C PRO A 19 13.40 12.35 11.65
N LEU A 20 13.70 12.75 10.41
CA LEU A 20 15.07 12.85 9.94
C LEU A 20 15.90 13.76 10.89
N PRO A 21 17.05 13.28 11.41
CA PRO A 21 17.78 14.00 12.44
C PRO A 21 18.51 15.24 11.91
N ASP A 22 18.87 15.26 10.63
CA ASP A 22 19.60 16.35 10.01
C ASP A 22 19.40 16.45 8.49
N GLY A 23 20.01 17.46 7.86
CA GLY A 23 19.97 17.71 6.42
C GLY A 23 18.78 18.55 5.95
N PRO A 24 18.60 18.75 4.63
CA PRO A 24 17.56 19.63 4.08
C PRO A 24 16.13 19.23 4.44
N SER A 25 15.90 17.96 4.73
CA SER A 25 14.60 17.41 5.14
C SER A 25 14.52 17.12 6.63
N LYS A 26 15.42 17.68 7.45
CA LYS A 26 15.40 17.55 8.91
C LYS A 26 14.00 17.77 9.48
N GLY A 27 13.61 16.94 10.44
CA GLY A 27 12.30 17.01 11.09
C GLY A 27 11.14 16.41 10.29
N HIS A 28 11.36 15.94 9.07
CA HIS A 28 10.31 15.25 8.31
C HIS A 28 10.27 13.76 8.64
N CYS A 29 9.05 13.23 8.73
CA CYS A 29 8.71 11.81 8.63
C CYS A 29 7.53 11.65 7.67
N ILE A 30 7.27 10.42 7.23
CA ILE A 30 6.09 10.13 6.40
C ILE A 30 4.88 10.00 7.31
N SER A 31 3.92 10.91 7.20
CA SER A 31 2.74 10.89 8.03
C SER A 31 1.79 9.76 7.66
N LYS A 32 0.82 9.45 8.55
CA LYS A 32 -0.27 8.52 8.23
C LYS A 32 -1.09 8.96 7.01
N LYS A 33 -1.23 10.28 6.81
CA LYS A 33 -1.95 10.85 5.66
C LYS A 33 -1.17 10.64 4.38
N ASP A 34 0.15 10.84 4.40
CA ASP A 34 1.02 10.60 3.26
C ASP A 34 1.00 9.12 2.88
N MET A 35 1.12 8.22 3.87
CA MET A 35 0.98 6.77 3.67
C MET A 35 -0.36 6.41 3.01
N ALA A 36 -1.48 6.94 3.52
CA ALA A 36 -2.80 6.66 2.95
C ALA A 36 -2.93 7.18 1.52
N TYR A 37 -2.42 8.39 1.25
CA TYR A 37 -2.41 8.98 -0.09
C TYR A 37 -1.57 8.15 -1.07
N MET A 38 -0.32 7.84 -0.72
CA MET A 38 0.60 7.10 -1.59
C MET A 38 0.07 5.70 -1.92
N LYS A 39 -0.49 4.98 -0.95
CA LYS A 39 -1.07 3.64 -1.20
C LYS A 39 -2.27 3.71 -2.14
N ARG A 40 -3.20 4.62 -1.87
CA ARG A 40 -4.38 4.81 -2.72
C ARG A 40 -3.99 5.17 -4.15
N ASP A 41 -3.04 6.09 -4.31
CA ASP A 41 -2.56 6.51 -5.62
C ASP A 41 -1.86 5.38 -6.37
N TYR A 42 -1.03 4.60 -5.65
CA TYR A 42 -0.39 3.41 -6.19
C TYR A 42 -1.40 2.36 -6.65
N TYR A 43 -2.37 1.96 -5.81
CA TYR A 43 -3.39 0.97 -6.17
C TYR A 43 -4.22 1.42 -7.37
N LYS A 44 -4.65 2.69 -7.40
CA LYS A 44 -5.39 3.26 -8.53
C LYS A 44 -4.56 3.17 -9.82
N THR A 45 -3.30 3.55 -9.77
CA THR A 45 -2.38 3.51 -10.92
C THR A 45 -2.14 2.08 -11.42
N ARG A 46 -2.09 1.10 -10.51
CA ARG A 46 -1.97 -0.33 -10.86
C ARG A 46 -3.28 -0.95 -11.35
N GLY A 47 -4.40 -0.24 -11.25
CA GLY A 47 -5.73 -0.77 -11.54
C GLY A 47 -6.15 -1.83 -10.52
N TRP A 48 -5.84 -1.58 -9.25
CA TRP A 48 -6.23 -2.38 -8.09
C TRP A 48 -7.33 -1.65 -7.31
N ASP A 49 -8.06 -2.38 -6.47
CA ASP A 49 -9.02 -1.81 -5.54
C ASP A 49 -8.34 -1.25 -4.29
N GLU A 50 -9.13 -0.69 -3.38
CA GLU A 50 -8.65 -0.09 -2.13
C GLU A 50 -8.03 -1.09 -1.15
N ASN A 51 -8.26 -2.39 -1.35
CA ASN A 51 -7.68 -3.48 -0.55
C ASN A 51 -6.38 -4.01 -1.16
N GLY A 52 -5.88 -3.38 -2.24
CA GLY A 52 -4.66 -3.82 -2.92
C GLY A 52 -4.88 -5.04 -3.82
N VAL A 53 -6.12 -5.35 -4.20
CA VAL A 53 -6.43 -6.50 -5.06
C VAL A 53 -6.58 -6.03 -6.52
N PRO A 54 -5.92 -6.67 -7.50
CA PRO A 54 -6.10 -6.33 -8.90
C PRO A 54 -7.56 -6.41 -9.34
N LEU A 55 -8.06 -5.36 -10.00
CA LEU A 55 -9.41 -5.37 -10.56
C LEU A 55 -9.52 -6.38 -11.70
N GLU A 56 -10.72 -6.90 -11.93
CA GLU A 56 -11.00 -7.86 -13.02
C GLU A 56 -10.54 -7.32 -14.39
N LYS A 57 -10.80 -6.04 -14.68
CA LYS A 57 -10.34 -5.38 -15.92
C LYS A 57 -8.81 -5.45 -16.07
N THR A 58 -8.07 -5.36 -14.98
CA THR A 58 -6.61 -5.42 -14.96
C THR A 58 -6.15 -6.85 -15.19
N LEU A 59 -6.76 -7.83 -14.52
CA LEU A 59 -6.47 -9.26 -14.70
C LEU A 59 -6.74 -9.71 -16.14
N LYS A 60 -7.90 -9.33 -16.70
CA LYS A 60 -8.28 -9.62 -18.10
C LYS A 60 -7.28 -9.02 -19.08
N ARG A 61 -6.91 -7.75 -18.90
CA ARG A 61 -5.90 -7.07 -19.74
C ARG A 61 -4.55 -7.78 -19.70
N LEU A 62 -4.16 -8.30 -18.55
CA LEU A 62 -2.89 -9.01 -18.35
C LEU A 62 -2.96 -10.52 -18.63
N ARG A 63 -4.14 -11.06 -18.99
CA ARG A 63 -4.39 -12.49 -19.24
C ARG A 63 -3.99 -13.39 -18.06
N ILE A 64 -4.22 -12.91 -16.83
CA ILE A 64 -3.95 -13.66 -15.60
C ILE A 64 -5.23 -14.32 -15.13
N ASN A 65 -5.19 -15.65 -14.97
CA ASN A 65 -6.25 -16.40 -14.30
C ASN A 65 -5.99 -16.33 -12.79
N TYR A 66 -6.75 -15.47 -12.12
CA TYR A 66 -6.63 -15.26 -10.68
C TYR A 66 -7.64 -16.13 -9.93
N VAL A 67 -7.14 -16.99 -9.04
CA VAL A 67 -7.98 -17.78 -8.14
C VAL A 67 -7.79 -17.22 -6.74
N ARG A 68 -8.87 -16.70 -6.12
CA ARG A 68 -8.83 -16.37 -4.69
C ARG A 68 -8.85 -17.67 -3.91
N SER A 69 -7.71 -18.07 -3.34
CA SER A 69 -7.67 -19.13 -2.35
C SER A 69 -8.41 -18.67 -1.08
N GLY A 70 -9.59 -19.26 -0.81
CA GLY A 70 -10.33 -19.07 0.44
C GLY A 70 -11.79 -18.58 0.35
N GLN A 71 -12.56 -18.97 -0.67
CA GLN A 71 -14.03 -19.00 -0.59
C GLN A 71 -14.52 -20.44 -0.44
#